data_AF-A0A1Q7D7R0-F1
#
_entry.id   AF-A0A1Q7D7R0-F1
#
_cell.length_a   1.000
_cell.length_b   1.000
_cell.length_c   1.000
_cell.angle_alpha   90.00
_cell.angle_beta   90.00
_cell.angle_gamma   90.00
#
_symmetry.space_group_name_H-M   'P 1'
#
loop_
_entity.id
_entity.type
_entity.pdbx_description
1 polymer ?
#
loop_
_entity_poly.entity_id
_entity_poly.type
_entity_poly.pdbx_seq_one_letter_code
_entity_poly.pdbx_strand_id
1 'polypeptide(L)'
;MASLGGGGLFDLGSAFSLQARAEALQARWSYMLDNGIPGADLAALMGQWRQSQASRLMGAGAMFWLPGGADSVARWQEETDAIWARDLSRFRSDARLSEQALHNALAPETHVQRRSRLDAFAEATTPLDFATLRDEWTIEARLVPVDRRIAASVSAVSGQTQQARKLGIRSDPASEVITRAGAYATLAPLERMARAELLTRTLLGLQQSLQGRIAAATLAQQGFQRTLDEISLASLYGLDVASWQARVAANKDLFGKALTPAEFNSITADLKQVAASADHAIYVALSQTHVISGVAFIYQNHPLSCEEAATSMALTHQGIHLSQDQILHEVGADLRSMYVDGSGRVRWGNPYTTFVGNVNGSESNYTGFGTYWPPLVRVAKAHGARILAYGSMSAATIYARVIAGHPVVAFATWDWAWHPRRDYLSFDGQWIPWIGPVHASHVYTVVGVGPNRVLVNDPIRGQYWITKTAFEAGYSDFREAIVFA
;
A
#
# COMPACT_ATOMS: atom_id res chain seq x y z
N MET A 1 -70.97 55.36 -80.27
CA MET A 1 -70.82 54.13 -81.07
C MET A 1 -69.45 53.55 -80.81
N ALA A 2 -69.40 52.22 -80.74
CA ALA A 2 -68.26 51.42 -80.29
C ALA A 2 -66.93 51.76 -80.97
N SER A 3 -65.85 51.72 -80.18
CA SER A 3 -64.50 51.46 -80.68
C SER A 3 -63.94 50.27 -79.91
N LEU A 4 -64.16 49.09 -80.49
CA LEU A 4 -63.32 47.91 -80.32
C LEU A 4 -61.88 48.31 -80.69
N GLY A 5 -60.92 48.08 -79.79
CA GLY A 5 -59.52 48.39 -80.04
C GLY A 5 -58.58 47.57 -79.15
N GLY A 6 -58.06 46.48 -79.70
CA GLY A 6 -56.67 46.07 -79.48
C GLY A 6 -56.32 45.33 -78.19
N GLY A 7 -56.98 44.20 -77.93
CA GLY A 7 -56.34 43.13 -77.16
C GLY A 7 -55.29 42.44 -78.04
N GLY A 8 -54.02 42.48 -77.64
CA GLY A 8 -52.98 41.78 -78.39
C GLY A 8 -51.57 42.10 -77.91
N LEU A 9 -50.95 41.10 -77.26
CA LEU A 9 -49.50 40.83 -77.19
C LEU A 9 -48.60 41.55 -76.16
N PHE A 10 -49.04 42.59 -75.43
CA PHE A 10 -48.13 43.29 -74.50
C PHE A 10 -48.14 42.89 -73.01
N ASP A 11 -48.94 41.92 -72.55
CA ASP A 11 -48.99 41.58 -71.11
C ASP A 11 -49.08 40.07 -70.80
N LEU A 12 -48.70 39.21 -71.76
CA LEU A 12 -48.58 37.77 -71.52
C LEU A 12 -47.20 37.41 -70.94
N GLY A 13 -46.13 38.04 -71.43
CA GLY A 13 -44.76 37.78 -70.97
C GLY A 13 -44.53 38.14 -69.49
N SER A 14 -45.18 39.20 -69.01
CA SER A 14 -45.18 39.64 -67.60
C SER A 14 -45.90 38.63 -66.69
N ALA A 15 -47.08 38.15 -67.08
CA ALA A 15 -47.87 37.17 -66.32
C ALA A 15 -47.16 35.80 -66.22
N PHE A 16 -46.57 35.33 -67.32
CA PHE A 16 -45.73 34.11 -67.30
C PHE A 16 -44.49 34.28 -66.42
N SER A 17 -43.86 35.46 -66.43
CA SER A 17 -42.69 35.74 -65.59
C SER A 17 -43.04 35.80 -64.09
N LEU A 18 -44.20 36.36 -63.74
CA LEU A 18 -44.70 36.41 -62.36
C LEU A 18 -45.06 35.02 -61.84
N GLN A 19 -45.68 34.20 -62.69
CA GLN A 19 -45.98 32.81 -62.36
C GLN A 19 -44.71 32.00 -62.10
N ALA A 20 -43.70 32.11 -62.97
CA ALA A 20 -42.43 31.40 -62.80
C ALA A 20 -41.70 31.82 -61.51
N ARG A 21 -41.78 33.10 -61.14
CA ARG A 21 -41.24 33.60 -59.86
C ARG A 21 -41.98 33.04 -58.65
N ALA A 22 -43.30 32.95 -58.72
CA ALA A 22 -44.11 32.42 -57.64
C ALA A 22 -43.93 30.89 -57.46
N GLU A 23 -43.76 30.14 -58.56
CA GLU A 23 -43.35 28.72 -58.54
C GLU A 23 -41.94 28.53 -57.96
N ALA A 24 -41.00 29.42 -58.31
CA ALA A 24 -39.65 29.40 -57.75
C ALA A 24 -39.65 29.67 -56.23
N LEU A 25 -40.51 30.56 -55.74
CA LEU A 25 -40.72 30.78 -54.31
C LEU A 25 -41.29 29.55 -53.60
N GLN A 26 -42.26 28.87 -54.21
CA GLN A 26 -42.82 27.65 -53.66
C GLN A 26 -41.77 26.52 -53.59
N ALA A 27 -40.94 26.37 -54.62
CA ALA A 27 -39.81 25.44 -54.60
C ALA A 27 -38.79 25.83 -53.52
N ARG A 28 -38.53 27.13 -53.33
CA ARG A 28 -37.67 27.64 -52.26
C ARG A 28 -38.23 27.34 -50.87
N TRP A 29 -39.54 27.42 -50.65
CA TRP A 29 -40.14 27.03 -49.37
C TRP A 29 -40.01 25.53 -49.09
N SER A 30 -40.13 24.68 -50.11
CA SER A 30 -39.85 23.25 -49.96
C SER A 30 -38.39 23.03 -49.55
N TYR A 31 -37.45 23.68 -50.24
CA TYR A 31 -36.04 23.65 -49.87
C TYR A 31 -35.82 24.15 -48.43
N MET A 32 -36.47 25.23 -48.03
CA MET A 32 -36.37 25.79 -46.68
C MET A 32 -36.84 24.80 -45.61
N LEU A 33 -37.96 24.11 -45.83
CA LEU A 33 -38.46 23.04 -44.95
C LEU A 33 -37.47 21.88 -44.87
N ASP A 34 -36.99 21.40 -46.02
CA ASP A 34 -36.01 20.30 -46.11
C ASP A 34 -34.68 20.66 -45.44
N ASN A 35 -34.38 21.97 -45.32
CA ASN A 35 -33.15 22.50 -44.73
C ASN A 35 -33.38 23.18 -43.37
N GLY A 36 -34.45 22.80 -42.66
CA GLY A 36 -34.59 23.04 -41.22
C GLY A 36 -35.41 24.27 -40.81
N ILE A 37 -36.05 24.98 -41.74
CA ILE A 37 -37.04 26.00 -41.39
C ILE A 37 -38.30 25.32 -40.84
N PRO A 38 -38.80 25.71 -39.65
CA PRO A 38 -40.02 25.15 -39.11
C PRO A 38 -41.24 25.43 -40.01
N GLY A 39 -42.08 24.42 -40.23
CA GLY A 39 -43.28 24.58 -41.06
C GLY A 39 -44.28 25.62 -40.54
N ALA A 40 -44.24 25.93 -39.23
CA ALA A 40 -45.04 27.01 -38.64
C ALA A 40 -44.64 28.40 -39.19
N ASP A 41 -43.36 28.61 -39.48
CA ASP A 41 -42.83 29.88 -39.96
C ASP A 41 -43.22 30.16 -41.42
N LEU A 42 -43.39 29.11 -42.22
CA LEU A 42 -43.83 29.19 -43.62
C LEU A 42 -45.34 29.03 -43.82
N ALA A 43 -46.09 28.72 -42.76
CA ALA A 43 -47.51 28.36 -42.85
C ALA A 43 -48.37 29.45 -43.50
N ALA A 44 -48.11 30.72 -43.19
CA ALA A 44 -48.83 31.86 -43.76
C ALA A 44 -48.59 32.00 -45.28
N LEU A 45 -47.32 31.93 -45.71
CA LEU A 45 -46.93 32.00 -47.12
C LEU A 45 -47.49 30.82 -47.93
N MET A 46 -47.38 29.60 -47.41
CA MET A 46 -47.93 28.40 -48.04
C MET A 46 -49.47 28.45 -48.11
N GLY A 47 -50.12 29.03 -47.11
CA GLY A 47 -51.57 29.26 -47.09
C GLY A 47 -52.02 30.23 -48.20
N GLN A 48 -51.32 31.36 -48.34
CA GLN A 48 -51.59 32.35 -49.38
C GLN A 48 -51.34 31.79 -50.80
N TRP A 49 -50.29 30.98 -50.98
CA TRP A 49 -50.05 30.27 -52.24
C TRP A 49 -51.18 29.32 -52.60
N ARG A 50 -51.64 28.47 -51.66
CA ARG A 50 -52.76 27.54 -51.91
C ARG A 50 -54.04 28.28 -52.31
N GLN A 51 -54.32 29.41 -51.67
CA GLN A 51 -55.46 30.25 -52.03
C GLN A 51 -55.34 30.81 -53.45
N SER A 52 -54.13 31.23 -53.86
CA SER A 52 -53.87 31.72 -55.23
C SER A 52 -53.97 30.65 -56.32
N GLN A 53 -53.73 29.38 -55.99
CA GLN A 53 -53.92 28.26 -56.93
C GLN A 53 -55.38 27.83 -57.03
N ALA A 54 -56.14 27.93 -55.93
CA ALA A 54 -57.57 27.63 -55.91
C ALA A 54 -58.41 28.63 -56.74
N SER A 55 -58.03 29.92 -56.74
CA SER A 55 -58.67 30.95 -57.58
C SER A 55 -58.42 30.76 -59.09
N ARG A 56 -57.36 30.04 -59.46
CA ARG A 56 -56.96 29.72 -60.84
C ARG A 56 -57.90 28.74 -61.55
N LEU A 57 -58.58 27.88 -60.79
CA LEU A 57 -59.51 26.87 -61.28
C LEU A 57 -60.92 27.41 -61.57
N MET A 58 -61.26 28.61 -61.10
CA MET A 58 -62.61 29.20 -61.20
C MET A 58 -62.76 30.20 -62.35
N GLY A 59 -61.69 30.56 -63.07
CA GLY A 59 -61.70 31.51 -64.19
C GLY A 59 -61.36 30.85 -65.54
N ALA A 60 -62.25 30.97 -66.52
CA ALA A 60 -62.04 30.46 -67.88
C ALA A 60 -60.98 31.30 -68.63
N GLY A 61 -59.83 30.67 -68.96
CA GLY A 61 -58.73 31.26 -69.73
C GLY A 61 -57.46 31.37 -68.90
N ALA A 62 -56.44 30.59 -69.24
CA ALA A 62 -55.22 30.35 -68.46
C ALA A 62 -54.34 31.61 -68.26
N MET A 63 -54.74 32.50 -67.36
CA MET A 63 -53.90 33.60 -66.86
C MET A 63 -53.96 33.62 -65.33
N PHE A 64 -52.78 33.62 -64.73
CA PHE A 64 -52.57 33.74 -63.28
C PHE A 64 -53.24 35.02 -62.76
N TRP A 65 -54.28 34.89 -61.92
CA TRP A 65 -54.96 36.02 -61.31
C TRP A 65 -54.67 36.06 -59.80
N LEU A 66 -53.76 36.94 -59.41
CA LEU A 66 -53.61 37.44 -58.04
C LEU A 66 -54.06 38.91 -58.01
N PRO A 67 -54.97 39.31 -57.11
CA PRO A 67 -55.23 40.73 -56.87
C PRO A 67 -53.92 41.43 -56.46
N GLY A 68 -53.44 42.41 -57.24
CA GLY A 68 -52.15 43.07 -56.98
C GLY A 68 -50.91 42.21 -57.29
N GLY A 69 -50.98 41.34 -58.31
CA GLY A 69 -50.03 40.26 -58.60
C GLY A 69 -48.53 40.51 -58.37
N ALA A 70 -47.96 41.60 -58.88
CA ALA A 70 -46.55 41.91 -58.68
C ALA A 70 -46.20 42.23 -57.21
N ASP A 71 -47.06 42.98 -56.52
CA ASP A 71 -46.86 43.39 -55.12
C ASP A 71 -46.97 42.20 -54.16
N SER A 72 -47.83 41.23 -54.48
CA SER A 72 -47.99 40.03 -53.68
C SER A 72 -46.79 39.09 -53.80
N VAL A 73 -46.27 38.88 -55.01
CA VAL A 73 -45.05 38.07 -55.23
C VAL A 73 -43.82 38.76 -54.63
N ALA A 74 -43.74 40.10 -54.70
CA ALA A 74 -42.68 40.87 -54.04
C ALA A 74 -42.73 40.73 -52.51
N ARG A 75 -43.92 40.83 -51.91
CA ARG A 75 -44.10 40.62 -50.47
C ARG A 75 -43.73 39.20 -50.05
N TRP A 76 -44.13 38.18 -50.82
CA TRP A 76 -43.72 36.81 -50.55
C TRP A 76 -42.21 36.64 -50.60
N GLN A 77 -41.53 37.27 -51.56
CA GLN A 77 -40.07 37.26 -51.63
C GLN A 77 -39.45 37.88 -50.38
N GLU A 78 -39.90 39.08 -49.98
CA GLU A 78 -39.43 39.77 -48.77
C GLU A 78 -39.64 38.95 -47.49
N GLU A 79 -40.85 38.40 -47.30
CA GLU A 79 -41.17 37.55 -46.15
C GLU A 79 -40.34 36.25 -46.15
N THR A 80 -40.13 35.63 -47.31
CA THR A 80 -39.29 34.43 -47.46
C THR A 80 -37.85 34.70 -47.07
N ASP A 81 -37.27 35.80 -47.57
CA ASP A 81 -35.90 36.20 -47.25
C ASP A 81 -35.77 36.57 -45.76
N ALA A 82 -36.77 37.24 -45.19
CA ALA A 82 -36.81 37.59 -43.77
C ALA A 82 -36.85 36.34 -42.87
N ILE A 83 -37.70 35.35 -43.19
CA ILE A 83 -37.78 34.08 -42.45
C ILE A 83 -36.44 33.34 -42.52
N TRP A 84 -35.88 33.19 -43.72
CA TRP A 84 -34.59 32.51 -43.91
C TRP A 84 -33.48 33.19 -43.10
N ALA A 85 -33.33 34.51 -43.22
CA ALA A 85 -32.28 35.26 -42.53
C ALA A 85 -32.43 35.18 -41.00
N ARG A 86 -33.65 35.31 -40.49
CA ARG A 86 -33.96 35.22 -39.05
C ARG A 86 -33.58 33.84 -38.49
N ASP A 87 -34.07 32.77 -39.11
CA ASP A 87 -33.88 31.42 -38.59
C ASP A 87 -32.44 30.95 -38.77
N LEU A 88 -31.81 31.24 -39.92
CA LEU A 88 -30.38 30.98 -40.11
C LEU A 88 -29.53 31.65 -39.03
N SER A 89 -29.81 32.93 -38.72
CA SER A 89 -29.12 33.66 -37.64
C SER A 89 -29.34 33.01 -36.28
N ARG A 90 -30.58 32.59 -35.98
CA ARG A 90 -30.92 31.92 -34.72
C ARG A 90 -30.19 30.60 -34.56
N PHE A 91 -30.31 29.68 -35.53
CA PHE A 91 -29.66 28.37 -35.47
C PHE A 91 -28.14 28.48 -35.42
N ARG A 92 -27.56 29.43 -36.18
CA ARG A 92 -26.13 29.73 -36.10
C ARG A 92 -25.69 30.21 -34.71
N SER A 93 -26.50 31.06 -34.07
CA SER A 93 -26.25 31.51 -32.70
C SER A 93 -26.31 30.35 -31.69
N ASP A 94 -27.32 29.49 -31.78
CA ASP A 94 -27.49 28.34 -30.89
C ASP A 94 -26.34 27.32 -31.03
N ALA A 95 -25.91 27.06 -32.27
CA ALA A 95 -24.75 26.23 -32.54
C ALA A 95 -23.47 26.83 -31.96
N ARG A 96 -23.26 28.15 -32.10
CA ARG A 96 -22.11 28.85 -31.49
C ARG A 96 -22.09 28.76 -29.96
N LEU A 97 -23.25 28.88 -29.31
CA LEU A 97 -23.35 28.68 -27.86
C LEU A 97 -22.98 27.25 -27.45
N SER A 98 -23.42 26.26 -28.24
CA SER A 98 -23.09 24.85 -28.01
C SER A 98 -21.61 24.54 -28.24
N GLU A 99 -20.99 25.15 -29.26
CA GLU A 99 -19.54 25.10 -29.49
C GLU A 99 -18.78 25.62 -28.27
N GLN A 100 -19.19 26.77 -27.75
CA GLN A 100 -18.52 27.40 -26.62
C GLN A 100 -18.71 26.60 -25.33
N ALA A 101 -19.90 26.02 -25.13
CA ALA A 101 -20.14 25.09 -24.02
C ALA A 101 -19.25 23.84 -24.11
N LEU A 102 -19.09 23.26 -25.30
CA LEU A 102 -18.21 22.11 -25.52
C LEU A 102 -16.74 22.49 -25.31
N HIS A 103 -16.29 23.62 -25.84
CA HIS A 103 -14.94 24.15 -25.63
C HIS A 103 -14.63 24.29 -24.14
N ASN A 104 -15.55 24.90 -23.38
CA ASN A 104 -15.41 25.05 -21.94
C ASN A 104 -15.38 23.69 -21.21
N ALA A 105 -16.21 22.73 -21.65
CA ALA A 105 -16.23 21.39 -21.07
C ALA A 105 -14.91 20.64 -21.32
N LEU A 106 -14.34 20.74 -22.54
CA LEU A 106 -13.12 20.06 -22.95
C LEU A 106 -11.84 20.61 -22.29
N ALA A 107 -11.84 21.86 -21.82
CA ALA A 107 -10.65 22.55 -21.31
C ALA A 107 -9.78 21.70 -20.35
N PRO A 108 -8.45 21.56 -20.61
CA PRO A 108 -7.71 22.12 -21.75
C PRO A 108 -7.97 21.36 -23.06
N GLU A 109 -8.39 22.10 -24.08
CA GLU A 109 -8.60 21.59 -25.44
C GLU A 109 -7.41 21.94 -26.34
N THR A 110 -7.02 21.03 -27.24
CA THR A 110 -5.94 21.31 -28.20
C THR A 110 -6.41 22.27 -29.31
N HIS A 111 -5.48 23.09 -29.82
CA HIS A 111 -5.77 23.98 -30.94
C HIS A 111 -6.27 23.24 -32.20
N VAL A 112 -5.79 22.02 -32.44
CA VAL A 112 -6.20 21.19 -33.60
C VAL A 112 -7.65 20.76 -33.49
N GLN A 113 -8.06 20.27 -32.32
CA GLN A 113 -9.45 19.84 -32.07
C GLN A 113 -10.43 21.01 -32.22
N ARG A 114 -10.10 22.16 -31.61
CA ARG A 114 -10.94 23.34 -31.72
C ARG A 114 -11.05 23.84 -33.15
N ARG A 115 -9.92 23.87 -33.89
CA ARG A 115 -9.89 24.29 -35.30
C ARG A 115 -10.81 23.42 -36.15
N SER A 116 -10.70 22.10 -36.05
CA SER A 116 -11.57 21.18 -36.79
C SER A 116 -13.06 21.45 -36.56
N ARG A 117 -13.45 21.78 -35.32
CA ARG A 117 -14.84 22.12 -35.00
C ARG A 117 -15.27 23.47 -35.58
N LEU A 118 -14.40 24.48 -35.54
CA LEU A 118 -14.67 25.79 -36.13
C LEU A 118 -14.72 25.77 -37.66
N ASP A 119 -13.92 24.91 -38.28
CA ASP A 119 -13.95 24.67 -39.74
C ASP A 119 -15.30 24.05 -40.13
N ALA A 120 -15.79 23.03 -39.41
CA ALA A 120 -17.13 22.47 -39.62
C ALA A 120 -18.25 23.51 -39.41
N PHE A 121 -18.11 24.42 -38.44
CA PHE A 121 -19.03 25.53 -38.26
C PHE A 121 -19.02 26.54 -39.43
N ALA A 122 -17.85 26.75 -40.05
CA ALA A 122 -17.70 27.66 -41.17
C ALA A 122 -18.26 27.09 -42.48
N GLU A 123 -18.26 25.76 -42.63
CA GLU A 123 -18.82 25.04 -43.77
C GLU A 123 -20.36 24.92 -43.73
N ALA A 124 -20.98 25.05 -42.56
CA ALA A 124 -22.43 25.02 -42.40
C ALA A 124 -23.11 26.22 -43.07
N THR A 125 -24.14 25.97 -43.89
CA THR A 125 -24.83 27.01 -44.68
C THR A 125 -26.34 27.06 -44.45
N THR A 126 -26.93 26.03 -43.84
CA THR A 126 -28.37 25.91 -43.63
C THR A 126 -28.74 25.83 -42.14
N PRO A 127 -30.00 26.17 -41.77
CA PRO A 127 -30.51 25.93 -40.42
C PRO A 127 -30.34 24.49 -39.94
N LEU A 128 -30.55 23.50 -40.82
CA LEU A 128 -30.36 22.07 -40.51
C LEU A 128 -28.90 21.72 -40.18
N ASP A 129 -27.93 22.27 -40.93
CA ASP A 129 -26.51 22.06 -40.64
C ASP A 129 -26.16 22.53 -39.22
N PHE A 130 -26.58 23.76 -38.87
CA PHE A 130 -26.35 24.32 -37.56
C PHE A 130 -27.11 23.58 -36.44
N ALA A 131 -28.34 23.11 -36.70
CA ALA A 131 -29.08 22.30 -35.75
C ALA A 131 -28.37 20.98 -35.45
N THR A 132 -27.81 20.33 -36.47
CA THR A 132 -27.05 19.08 -36.34
C THR A 132 -25.80 19.30 -35.49
N LEU A 133 -24.99 20.33 -35.81
CA LEU A 133 -23.81 20.70 -35.02
C LEU A 133 -24.16 21.03 -33.56
N ARG A 134 -25.24 21.80 -33.34
CA ARG A 134 -25.74 22.14 -32.00
C ARG A 134 -26.02 20.89 -31.17
N ASP A 135 -26.74 19.93 -31.74
CA ASP A 135 -27.18 18.73 -31.03
C ASP A 135 -25.99 17.80 -30.72
N GLU A 136 -25.09 17.60 -31.67
CA GLU A 136 -23.85 16.84 -31.48
C GLU A 136 -22.97 17.44 -30.37
N TRP A 137 -22.69 18.74 -30.44
CA TRP A 137 -21.85 19.41 -29.44
C TRP A 137 -22.52 19.47 -28.07
N THR A 138 -23.84 19.59 -28.01
CA THR A 138 -24.58 19.55 -26.74
C THR A 138 -24.47 18.19 -26.07
N ILE A 139 -24.59 17.09 -26.83
CA ILE A 139 -24.41 15.74 -26.31
C ILE A 139 -22.96 15.54 -25.86
N GLU A 140 -21.99 15.95 -26.68
CA GLU A 140 -20.57 15.82 -26.37
C GLU A 140 -20.22 16.57 -25.07
N ALA A 141 -20.66 17.82 -24.94
CA ALA A 141 -20.39 18.65 -23.76
C ALA A 141 -20.92 18.01 -22.47
N ARG A 142 -22.04 17.29 -22.54
CA ARG A 142 -22.60 16.54 -21.40
C ARG A 142 -21.81 15.27 -21.09
N LEU A 143 -21.21 14.63 -22.09
CA LEU A 143 -20.43 13.40 -21.91
C LEU A 143 -19.04 13.67 -21.36
N VAL A 144 -18.40 14.79 -21.70
CA VAL A 144 -17.04 15.12 -21.23
C VAL A 144 -16.82 14.89 -19.72
N PRO A 145 -17.64 15.40 -18.79
CA PRO A 145 -17.44 15.13 -17.37
C PRO A 145 -17.63 13.66 -16.99
N VAL A 146 -18.49 12.92 -17.70
CA VAL A 146 -18.71 11.49 -17.49
C VAL A 146 -17.50 10.69 -17.97
N ASP A 147 -16.96 11.01 -19.14
CA ASP A 147 -15.79 10.37 -19.72
C ASP A 147 -14.54 10.59 -18.86
N ARG A 148 -14.37 11.81 -18.33
CA ARG A 148 -13.31 12.10 -17.35
C ARG A 148 -13.43 11.24 -16.09
N ARG A 149 -14.65 11.03 -15.58
CA ARG A 149 -14.89 10.15 -14.40
C ARG A 149 -14.62 8.68 -14.73
N ILE A 150 -15.01 8.22 -15.91
CA ILE A 150 -14.72 6.85 -16.38
C ILE A 150 -13.20 6.66 -16.49
N ALA A 151 -12.48 7.59 -17.13
CA ALA A 151 -11.02 7.53 -17.27
C ALA A 151 -10.29 7.55 -15.91
N ALA A 152 -10.74 8.39 -14.97
CA ALA A 152 -10.21 8.40 -13.61
C ALA A 152 -10.46 7.07 -12.89
N SER A 153 -11.65 6.49 -13.04
CA SER A 153 -12.01 5.20 -12.43
C SER A 153 -11.17 4.05 -13.02
N VAL A 154 -10.93 4.05 -14.33
CA VAL A 154 -10.04 3.07 -15.00
C VAL A 154 -8.61 3.18 -14.45
N SER A 155 -8.11 4.40 -14.28
CA SER A 155 -6.77 4.64 -13.71
C SER A 155 -6.69 4.13 -12.26
N ALA A 156 -7.71 4.40 -11.45
CA ALA A 156 -7.79 3.91 -10.07
C ALA A 156 -7.83 2.38 -9.99
N VAL A 157 -8.69 1.74 -10.79
CA VAL A 157 -8.80 0.26 -10.88
C VAL A 157 -7.48 -0.35 -11.35
N SER A 158 -6.80 0.26 -12.31
CA SER A 158 -5.50 -0.20 -12.80
C SER A 158 -4.43 -0.13 -11.70
N GLY A 159 -4.37 0.99 -10.96
CA GLY A 159 -3.47 1.15 -9.83
C GLY A 159 -3.74 0.15 -8.70
N GLN A 160 -5.01 -0.06 -8.35
CA GLN A 160 -5.43 -1.08 -7.37
C GLN A 160 -5.07 -2.50 -7.83
N THR A 161 -5.23 -2.82 -9.11
CA THR A 161 -4.85 -4.13 -9.66
C THR A 161 -3.34 -4.36 -9.54
N GLN A 162 -2.53 -3.34 -9.83
CA GLN A 162 -1.07 -3.42 -9.60
C GLN A 162 -0.73 -3.59 -8.12
N GLN A 163 -1.41 -2.88 -7.22
CA GLN A 163 -1.23 -3.02 -5.78
C GLN A 163 -1.60 -4.43 -5.30
N ALA A 164 -2.73 -4.97 -5.76
CA ALA A 164 -3.17 -6.33 -5.46
C ALA A 164 -2.13 -7.38 -5.92
N ARG A 165 -1.56 -7.21 -7.13
CA ARG A 165 -0.49 -8.08 -7.64
C ARG A 165 0.78 -8.01 -6.76
N LYS A 166 1.17 -6.82 -6.28
CA LYS A 166 2.30 -6.67 -5.34
C LYS A 166 2.07 -7.38 -4.01
N LEU A 167 0.81 -7.47 -3.57
CA LEU A 167 0.40 -8.24 -2.40
C LEU A 167 0.30 -9.75 -2.68
N GLY A 168 0.59 -10.22 -3.90
CA GLY A 168 0.53 -11.63 -4.28
C GLY A 168 -0.87 -12.13 -4.65
N ILE A 169 -1.86 -11.24 -4.74
CA ILE A 169 -3.22 -11.58 -5.18
C ILE A 169 -3.20 -11.83 -6.70
N ARG A 170 -3.54 -13.04 -7.13
CA ARG A 170 -3.44 -13.46 -8.53
C ARG A 170 -4.70 -13.23 -9.36
N SER A 171 -5.84 -12.92 -8.73
CA SER A 171 -7.10 -12.68 -9.44
C SER A 171 -7.09 -11.34 -10.16
N ASP A 172 -7.46 -11.32 -11.44
CA ASP A 172 -7.63 -10.09 -12.23
C ASP A 172 -9.09 -9.89 -12.67
N PRO A 173 -9.97 -9.41 -11.78
CA PRO A 173 -11.35 -9.09 -12.15
C PRO A 173 -11.46 -7.81 -13.02
N ALA A 174 -10.35 -7.11 -13.26
CA ALA A 174 -10.36 -5.78 -13.86
C ALA A 174 -10.10 -5.79 -15.38
N SER A 175 -9.38 -6.80 -15.88
CA SER A 175 -8.96 -6.85 -17.28
C SER A 175 -10.10 -6.62 -18.28
N GLU A 176 -11.22 -7.34 -18.14
CA GLU A 176 -12.35 -7.22 -19.09
C GLU A 176 -13.01 -5.83 -19.03
N VAL A 177 -13.19 -5.27 -17.82
CA VAL A 177 -13.82 -3.97 -17.62
C VAL A 177 -12.94 -2.85 -18.16
N ILE A 178 -11.62 -2.94 -18.01
CA ILE A 178 -10.66 -1.99 -18.58
C ILE A 178 -10.71 -2.05 -20.12
N THR A 179 -10.72 -3.24 -20.72
CA THR A 179 -10.87 -3.39 -22.18
C THR A 179 -12.17 -2.77 -22.68
N ARG A 180 -13.28 -3.00 -21.97
CA ARG A 180 -14.59 -2.42 -22.30
C ARG A 180 -14.59 -0.89 -22.19
N ALA A 181 -13.90 -0.33 -21.20
CA ALA A 181 -13.74 1.11 -21.06
C ALA A 181 -12.87 1.72 -22.18
N GLY A 182 -11.85 1.00 -22.64
CA GLY A 182 -11.08 1.38 -23.83
C GLY A 182 -11.94 1.43 -25.09
N ALA A 183 -12.78 0.41 -25.31
CA ALA A 183 -13.72 0.40 -26.44
C ALA A 183 -14.81 1.48 -26.34
N TYR A 184 -15.26 1.82 -25.13
CA TYR A 184 -16.21 2.92 -24.90
C TYR A 184 -15.68 4.27 -25.40
N ALA A 185 -14.38 4.54 -25.21
CA ALA A 185 -13.75 5.80 -25.60
C ALA A 185 -13.72 6.03 -27.12
N THR A 186 -13.94 4.99 -27.94
CA THR A 186 -13.93 5.08 -29.41
C THR A 186 -15.33 5.14 -30.02
N LEU A 187 -16.40 5.15 -29.21
CA LEU A 187 -17.78 5.15 -29.68
C LEU A 187 -18.30 6.56 -30.02
N ALA A 188 -19.30 6.60 -30.90
CA ALA A 188 -20.00 7.83 -31.22
C ALA A 188 -20.73 8.39 -29.98
N PRO A 189 -21.03 9.71 -29.92
CA PRO A 189 -21.59 10.35 -28.72
C PRO A 189 -22.89 9.71 -28.23
N LEU A 190 -23.82 9.39 -29.13
CA LEU A 190 -25.09 8.74 -28.77
C LEU A 190 -24.89 7.34 -28.16
N GLU A 191 -23.93 6.57 -28.68
CA GLU A 191 -23.61 5.24 -28.17
C GLU A 191 -22.89 5.30 -26.82
N ARG A 192 -21.99 6.28 -26.63
CA ARG A 192 -21.38 6.57 -25.32
C ARG A 192 -22.47 6.90 -24.31
N MET A 193 -23.37 7.82 -24.64
CA MET A 193 -24.48 8.21 -23.77
C MET A 193 -25.33 7.01 -23.32
N ALA A 194 -25.62 6.08 -24.24
CA ALA A 194 -26.38 4.87 -23.92
C ALA A 194 -25.65 3.86 -23.01
N ARG A 195 -24.31 3.88 -22.97
CA ARG A 195 -23.48 2.89 -22.24
C ARG A 195 -22.81 3.44 -20.98
N ALA A 196 -22.72 4.76 -20.85
CA ALA A 196 -21.93 5.43 -19.83
C ALA A 196 -22.36 5.06 -18.40
N GLU A 197 -23.66 4.97 -18.15
CA GLU A 197 -24.19 4.68 -16.82
C GLU A 197 -23.79 3.28 -16.33
N LEU A 198 -24.01 2.25 -17.14
CA LEU A 198 -23.66 0.88 -16.79
C LEU A 198 -22.16 0.71 -16.58
N LEU A 199 -21.34 1.30 -17.45
CA LEU A 199 -19.88 1.26 -17.33
C LEU A 199 -19.41 1.94 -16.05
N THR A 200 -19.96 3.12 -15.74
CA THR A 200 -19.64 3.87 -14.51
C THR A 200 -19.98 3.06 -13.26
N ARG A 201 -21.18 2.47 -13.19
CA ARG A 201 -21.58 1.61 -12.06
C ARG A 201 -20.68 0.39 -11.92
N THR A 202 -20.30 -0.24 -13.03
CA THR A 202 -19.42 -1.42 -13.06
C THR A 202 -18.02 -1.08 -12.54
N LEU A 203 -17.43 0.04 -13.00
CA LEU A 203 -16.12 0.51 -12.54
C LEU A 203 -16.12 0.85 -11.05
N LEU A 204 -17.16 1.54 -10.56
CA LEU A 204 -17.29 1.87 -9.14
C LEU A 204 -17.40 0.61 -8.26
N GLY A 205 -18.23 -0.35 -8.65
CA GLY A 205 -18.37 -1.62 -7.92
C GLY A 205 -17.08 -2.42 -7.90
N LEU A 206 -16.35 -2.47 -9.03
CA LEU A 206 -15.05 -3.10 -9.13
C LEU A 206 -14.00 -2.41 -8.24
N GLN A 207 -13.96 -1.08 -8.24
CA GLN A 207 -13.05 -0.29 -7.40
C GLN A 207 -13.29 -0.57 -5.91
N GLN A 208 -14.54 -0.60 -5.46
CA GLN A 208 -14.90 -0.92 -4.08
C GLN A 208 -14.51 -2.37 -3.73
N SER A 209 -14.77 -3.31 -4.64
CA SER A 209 -14.40 -4.72 -4.45
C SER A 209 -12.89 -4.90 -4.30
N LEU A 210 -12.10 -4.29 -5.20
CA LEU A 210 -10.64 -4.32 -5.14
C LEU A 210 -10.10 -3.65 -3.87
N GLN A 211 -10.65 -2.51 -3.47
CA GLN A 211 -10.27 -1.82 -2.24
C GLN A 211 -10.48 -2.71 -1.01
N GLY A 212 -11.64 -3.38 -0.91
CA GLY A 212 -11.93 -4.31 0.19
C GLY A 212 -10.97 -5.49 0.21
N ARG A 213 -10.65 -6.07 -0.95
CA ARG A 213 -9.68 -7.18 -1.07
C ARG A 213 -8.28 -6.75 -0.65
N ILE A 214 -7.80 -5.60 -1.12
CA ILE A 214 -6.48 -5.06 -0.78
C ILE A 214 -6.37 -4.82 0.73
N ALA A 215 -7.40 -4.22 1.34
CA ALA A 215 -7.41 -3.97 2.78
C ALA A 215 -7.35 -5.28 3.59
N ALA A 216 -8.20 -6.26 3.25
CA ALA A 216 -8.22 -7.55 3.94
C ALA A 216 -6.92 -8.34 3.74
N ALA A 217 -6.37 -8.37 2.52
CA ALA A 217 -5.10 -9.02 2.23
C ALA A 217 -3.93 -8.38 2.98
N THR A 218 -3.90 -7.06 3.10
CA THR A 218 -2.88 -6.33 3.88
C THR A 218 -2.90 -6.75 5.35
N LEU A 219 -4.09 -6.86 5.95
CA LEU A 219 -4.25 -7.32 7.32
C LEU A 219 -3.80 -8.78 7.50
N ALA A 220 -4.12 -9.66 6.55
CA ALA A 220 -3.65 -11.04 6.58
C ALA A 220 -2.10 -11.11 6.48
N GLN A 221 -1.48 -10.28 5.62
CA GLN A 221 -0.02 -10.21 5.50
C GLN A 221 0.65 -9.76 6.80
N GLN A 222 0.10 -8.75 7.48
CA GLN A 222 0.56 -8.34 8.81
C GLN A 222 0.36 -9.45 9.85
N GLY A 223 -0.76 -10.18 9.76
CA GLY A 223 -1.06 -11.34 10.61
C GLY A 223 0.00 -12.44 10.50
N PHE A 224 0.50 -12.71 9.29
CA PHE A 224 1.58 -13.69 9.10
C PHE A 224 2.85 -13.29 9.84
N GLN A 225 3.28 -12.04 9.70
CA GLN A 225 4.49 -11.55 10.36
C GLN A 225 4.36 -11.70 11.89
N ARG A 226 3.28 -11.16 12.46
CA ARG A 226 3.05 -11.23 13.91
C ARG A 226 3.01 -12.66 14.42
N THR A 227 2.33 -13.56 13.70
CA THR A 227 2.23 -14.98 14.11
C THR A 227 3.58 -15.68 14.05
N LEU A 228 4.40 -15.38 13.04
CA LEU A 228 5.76 -15.93 12.94
C LEU A 228 6.68 -15.40 14.04
N ASP A 229 6.54 -14.14 14.44
CA ASP A 229 7.28 -13.55 15.56
C ASP A 229 6.92 -14.28 16.87
N GLU A 230 5.63 -14.49 17.14
CA GLU A 230 5.17 -15.24 18.34
C GLU A 230 5.63 -16.70 18.32
N ILE A 231 5.55 -17.38 17.18
CA ILE A 231 6.07 -18.75 17.02
C ILE A 231 7.58 -18.79 17.27
N SER A 232 8.32 -17.81 16.77
CA SER A 232 9.77 -17.72 16.98
C SER A 232 10.09 -17.51 18.46
N LEU A 233 9.31 -16.68 19.15
CA LEU A 233 9.42 -16.49 20.59
C LEU A 233 9.12 -17.77 21.35
N ALA A 234 8.04 -18.48 21.01
CA ALA A 234 7.70 -19.76 21.63
C ALA A 234 8.80 -20.82 21.47
N SER A 235 9.43 -20.86 20.29
CA SER A 235 10.57 -21.74 20.03
C SER A 235 11.78 -21.41 20.92
N LEU A 236 12.01 -20.14 21.28
CA LEU A 236 13.08 -19.76 22.21
C LEU A 236 12.87 -20.32 23.62
N TYR A 237 11.61 -20.54 24.02
CA TYR A 237 11.24 -21.21 25.27
C TYR A 237 11.23 -22.74 25.16
N GLY A 238 11.67 -23.31 24.03
CA GLY A 238 11.73 -24.76 23.82
C GLY A 238 10.35 -25.42 23.59
N LEU A 239 9.32 -24.63 23.27
CA LEU A 239 7.98 -25.15 22.98
C LEU A 239 7.94 -25.84 21.62
N ASP A 240 7.17 -26.92 21.50
CA ASP A 240 6.88 -27.55 20.20
C ASP A 240 5.96 -26.66 19.36
N VAL A 241 6.50 -26.12 18.28
CA VAL A 241 5.82 -25.17 17.39
C VAL A 241 5.34 -25.80 16.07
N ALA A 242 5.55 -27.11 15.87
CA ALA A 242 5.33 -27.75 14.57
C ALA A 242 3.87 -27.60 14.08
N SER A 243 2.90 -27.74 14.99
CA SER A 243 1.48 -27.60 14.66
C SER A 243 1.10 -26.17 14.23
N TRP A 244 1.66 -25.16 14.88
CA TRP A 244 1.44 -23.75 14.52
C TRP A 244 2.10 -23.39 13.19
N GLN A 245 3.32 -23.88 12.95
CA GLN A 245 4.01 -23.70 11.67
C GLN A 245 3.23 -24.33 10.52
N ALA A 246 2.67 -25.53 10.72
CA ALA A 246 1.83 -26.20 9.73
C ALA A 246 0.56 -25.39 9.40
N ARG A 247 -0.11 -24.82 10.41
CA ARG A 247 -1.27 -23.93 10.20
C ARG A 247 -0.88 -22.66 9.45
N VAL A 248 0.24 -22.03 9.79
CA VAL A 248 0.75 -20.85 9.07
C VAL A 248 1.06 -21.19 7.61
N ALA A 249 1.66 -22.36 7.34
CA ALA A 249 1.92 -22.82 5.97
C ALA A 249 0.61 -23.03 5.18
N ALA A 250 -0.38 -23.71 5.77
CA ALA A 250 -1.70 -23.88 5.15
C ALA A 250 -2.39 -22.54 4.85
N ASN A 251 -2.28 -21.57 5.76
CA ASN A 251 -2.80 -20.22 5.54
C ASN A 251 -2.09 -19.50 4.39
N LYS A 252 -0.77 -19.68 4.18
CA LYS A 252 -0.06 -19.11 3.03
C LYS A 252 -0.59 -19.66 1.71
N ASP A 253 -0.88 -20.96 1.66
CA ASP A 253 -1.48 -21.60 0.49
C ASP A 253 -2.89 -21.08 0.21
N LEU A 254 -3.70 -20.89 1.25
CA LEU A 254 -5.03 -20.28 1.13
C LEU A 254 -4.94 -18.83 0.66
N PHE A 255 -3.99 -18.05 1.20
CA PHE A 255 -3.78 -16.66 0.81
C PHE A 255 -3.48 -16.51 -0.68
N GLY A 256 -2.67 -17.40 -1.25
CA GLY A 256 -2.36 -17.40 -2.69
C GLY A 256 -3.55 -17.72 -3.60
N LYS A 257 -4.62 -18.31 -3.05
CA LYS A 257 -5.84 -18.70 -3.77
C LYS A 257 -7.05 -17.80 -3.47
N ALA A 258 -6.97 -16.98 -2.42
CA ALA A 258 -8.08 -16.15 -1.96
C ALA A 258 -8.49 -15.10 -3.00
N LEU A 259 -9.80 -14.97 -3.20
CA LEU A 259 -10.43 -14.08 -4.18
C LEU A 259 -11.27 -13.01 -3.50
N THR A 260 -11.72 -13.23 -2.27
CA THR A 260 -12.70 -12.40 -1.58
C THR A 260 -12.18 -11.87 -0.25
N PRO A 261 -12.68 -10.72 0.23
CA PRO A 261 -12.35 -10.23 1.57
C PRO A 261 -12.67 -11.23 2.67
N ALA A 262 -13.73 -12.03 2.53
CA ALA A 262 -14.12 -13.03 3.52
C ALA A 262 -13.07 -14.13 3.71
N GLU A 263 -12.46 -14.61 2.62
CA GLU A 263 -11.37 -15.59 2.68
C GLU A 263 -10.12 -15.02 3.36
N PHE A 264 -9.72 -13.78 3.00
CA PHE A 264 -8.61 -13.09 3.69
C PHE A 264 -8.90 -12.85 5.19
N ASN A 265 -10.13 -12.53 5.53
CA ASN A 265 -10.55 -12.35 6.92
C ASN A 265 -10.50 -13.67 7.70
N SER A 266 -10.88 -14.79 7.08
CA SER A 266 -10.77 -16.12 7.69
C SER A 266 -9.32 -16.50 7.97
N ILE A 267 -8.42 -16.26 7.01
CA ILE A 267 -6.96 -16.44 7.22
C ILE A 267 -6.47 -15.57 8.38
N THR A 268 -6.87 -14.30 8.42
CA THR A 268 -6.49 -13.37 9.49
C THR A 268 -6.99 -13.84 10.86
N ALA A 269 -8.20 -14.39 10.93
CA ALA A 269 -8.76 -14.92 12.17
C ALA A 269 -8.00 -16.17 12.66
N ASP A 270 -7.66 -17.08 11.74
CA ASP A 270 -6.87 -18.28 12.06
C ASP A 270 -5.47 -17.90 12.59
N LEU A 271 -4.79 -16.99 11.90
CA LEU A 271 -3.48 -16.47 12.34
C LEU A 271 -3.53 -15.85 13.73
N LYS A 272 -4.58 -15.07 14.04
CA LYS A 272 -4.80 -14.53 15.40
C LYS A 272 -4.97 -15.63 16.44
N GLN A 273 -5.68 -16.71 16.11
CA GLN A 273 -5.86 -17.84 17.01
C GLN A 273 -4.53 -18.59 17.24
N VAL A 274 -3.73 -18.77 16.19
CA VAL A 274 -2.39 -19.38 16.30
C VAL A 274 -1.50 -18.53 17.20
N ALA A 275 -1.42 -17.22 16.94
CA ALA A 275 -0.65 -16.29 17.77
C ALA A 275 -1.10 -16.30 19.24
N ALA A 276 -2.41 -16.25 19.50
CA ALA A 276 -2.94 -16.33 20.86
C ALA A 276 -2.65 -17.67 21.55
N SER A 277 -2.63 -18.77 20.79
CA SER A 277 -2.27 -20.09 21.32
C SER A 277 -0.78 -20.16 21.69
N ALA A 278 0.08 -19.57 20.86
CA ALA A 278 1.51 -19.47 21.12
C ALA A 278 1.80 -18.60 22.36
N ASP A 279 1.20 -17.41 22.42
CA ASP A 279 1.29 -16.50 23.57
C ASP A 279 0.81 -17.18 24.86
N HIS A 280 -0.33 -17.86 24.83
CA HIS A 280 -0.83 -18.59 25.99
C HIS A 280 0.15 -19.69 26.45
N ALA A 281 0.75 -20.43 25.53
CA ALA A 281 1.74 -21.45 25.87
C ALA A 281 3.00 -20.84 26.49
N ILE A 282 3.47 -19.70 25.96
CA ILE A 282 4.58 -18.93 26.55
C ILE A 282 4.22 -18.47 27.97
N TYR A 283 3.03 -17.94 28.17
CA TYR A 283 2.54 -17.53 29.49
C TYR A 283 2.54 -18.69 30.48
N VAL A 284 2.03 -19.87 30.07
CA VAL A 284 2.04 -21.06 30.90
C VAL A 284 3.48 -21.45 31.25
N ALA A 285 4.39 -21.48 30.28
CA ALA A 285 5.81 -21.77 30.52
C ALA A 285 6.43 -20.79 31.54
N LEU A 286 6.17 -19.49 31.41
CA LEU A 286 6.67 -18.45 32.33
C LEU A 286 6.06 -18.53 33.73
N SER A 287 4.84 -19.06 33.87
CA SER A 287 4.14 -19.22 35.15
C SER A 287 4.58 -20.43 35.97
N GLN A 288 5.36 -21.33 35.37
CA GLN A 288 5.85 -22.54 36.02
C GLN A 288 7.28 -22.36 36.54
N THR A 289 7.68 -23.24 37.45
CA THR A 289 9.08 -23.36 37.87
C THR A 289 9.76 -24.45 37.07
N HIS A 290 10.83 -24.09 36.37
CA HIS A 290 11.66 -24.97 35.56
C HIS A 290 13.03 -25.09 36.23
N VAL A 291 13.52 -26.31 36.40
CA VAL A 291 14.86 -26.59 36.91
C VAL A 291 15.50 -27.64 36.01
N ILE A 292 16.68 -27.31 35.50
CA ILE A 292 17.45 -28.15 34.58
C ILE A 292 18.11 -29.28 35.38
N SER A 293 17.95 -30.51 34.91
CA SER A 293 18.64 -31.68 35.46
C SER A 293 20.02 -31.86 34.79
N GLY A 294 20.90 -32.66 35.40
CA GLY A 294 22.21 -32.99 34.81
C GLY A 294 23.28 -31.90 34.96
N VAL A 295 22.99 -30.79 35.65
CA VAL A 295 24.00 -29.78 36.03
C VAL A 295 24.54 -30.12 37.42
N ALA A 296 25.79 -30.57 37.50
CA ALA A 296 26.47 -30.82 38.76
C ALA A 296 26.80 -29.49 39.43
N PHE A 297 26.64 -29.43 40.75
CA PHE A 297 27.12 -28.30 41.52
C PHE A 297 28.60 -28.50 41.88
N ILE A 298 29.44 -27.49 41.62
CA ILE A 298 30.89 -27.53 41.82
C ILE A 298 31.31 -26.23 42.51
N TYR A 299 31.98 -26.35 43.66
CA TYR A 299 32.60 -25.21 44.34
C TYR A 299 33.88 -24.78 43.61
N GLN A 300 34.16 -23.49 43.59
CA GLN A 300 35.44 -23.01 43.08
C GLN A 300 36.60 -23.47 43.97
N ASN A 301 37.70 -23.92 43.36
CA ASN A 301 38.88 -24.41 44.08
C ASN A 301 40.00 -23.34 44.21
N HIS A 302 39.90 -22.24 43.47
CA HIS A 302 40.75 -21.05 43.62
C HIS A 302 39.92 -19.80 43.96
N PRO A 303 40.49 -18.79 44.66
CA PRO A 303 39.83 -17.53 45.00
C PRO A 303 39.15 -16.79 43.83
N LEU A 304 39.72 -16.85 42.62
CA LEU A 304 39.21 -16.14 41.44
C LEU A 304 38.95 -17.11 40.28
N SER A 305 38.32 -18.25 40.54
CA SER A 305 37.99 -19.26 39.52
C SER A 305 36.48 -19.45 39.31
N CYS A 306 35.70 -18.39 39.57
CA CYS A 306 34.23 -18.48 39.51
C CYS A 306 33.74 -18.77 38.09
N GLU A 307 34.44 -18.27 37.07
CA GLU A 307 34.13 -18.43 35.66
C GLU A 307 34.38 -19.85 35.18
N GLU A 308 35.50 -20.43 35.58
CA GLU A 308 35.86 -21.80 35.26
C GLU A 308 34.99 -22.79 36.03
N ALA A 309 34.66 -22.51 37.29
CA ALA A 309 33.73 -23.32 38.07
C ALA A 309 32.34 -23.31 37.43
N ALA A 310 31.80 -22.14 37.08
CA ALA A 310 30.51 -22.02 36.41
C ALA A 310 30.51 -22.71 35.03
N THR A 311 31.57 -22.53 34.25
CA THR A 311 31.72 -23.22 32.95
C THR A 311 31.77 -24.73 33.12
N SER A 312 32.52 -25.24 34.10
CA SER A 312 32.59 -26.66 34.44
C SER A 312 31.22 -27.22 34.84
N MET A 313 30.45 -26.52 35.68
CA MET A 313 29.08 -26.90 36.03
C MET A 313 28.19 -27.01 34.79
N ALA A 314 28.17 -26.00 33.93
CA ALA A 314 27.33 -26.02 32.73
C ALA A 314 27.69 -27.14 31.75
N LEU A 315 28.98 -27.46 31.61
CA LEU A 315 29.47 -28.55 30.77
C LEU A 315 28.96 -29.93 31.19
N THR A 316 28.71 -30.17 32.48
CA THR A 316 28.23 -31.48 32.94
C THR A 316 26.85 -31.82 32.39
N HIS A 317 26.04 -30.82 32.02
CA HIS A 317 24.75 -31.03 31.37
C HIS A 317 24.88 -31.78 30.05
N GLN A 318 26.02 -31.61 29.37
CA GLN A 318 26.35 -32.32 28.12
C GLN A 318 27.19 -33.57 28.38
N GLY A 319 27.39 -33.97 29.64
CA GLY A 319 28.27 -35.08 30.02
C GLY A 319 29.76 -34.77 29.85
N ILE A 320 30.14 -33.50 29.70
CA ILE A 320 31.53 -33.08 29.59
C ILE A 320 32.03 -32.69 30.97
N HIS A 321 33.16 -33.26 31.37
CA HIS A 321 33.76 -33.05 32.69
C HIS A 321 35.15 -32.43 32.56
N LEU A 322 35.23 -31.11 32.67
CA LEU A 322 36.49 -30.37 32.75
C LEU A 322 36.70 -29.85 34.16
N SER A 323 37.91 -30.00 34.70
CA SER A 323 38.28 -29.34 35.95
C SER A 323 38.56 -27.85 35.73
N GLN A 324 38.48 -27.07 36.81
CA GLN A 324 38.83 -25.64 36.78
C GLN A 324 40.28 -25.44 36.35
N ASP A 325 41.20 -26.24 36.88
CA ASP A 325 42.63 -26.19 36.53
C ASP A 325 42.89 -26.49 35.05
N GLN A 326 42.14 -27.43 34.45
CA GLN A 326 42.22 -27.70 33.01
C GLN A 326 41.77 -26.49 32.20
N ILE A 327 40.63 -25.89 32.57
CA ILE A 327 40.13 -24.70 31.89
C ILE A 327 41.12 -23.54 32.03
N LEU A 328 41.61 -23.25 33.24
CA LEU A 328 42.60 -22.20 33.51
C LEU A 328 43.89 -22.42 32.70
N HIS A 329 44.39 -23.65 32.65
CA HIS A 329 45.59 -24.00 31.90
C HIS A 329 45.42 -23.73 30.40
N GLU A 330 44.26 -24.07 29.82
CA GLU A 330 43.98 -23.88 28.39
C GLU A 330 43.56 -22.44 28.03
N VAL A 331 42.97 -21.71 28.98
CA VAL A 331 42.70 -20.27 28.85
C VAL A 331 44.02 -19.48 28.86
N GLY A 332 44.97 -19.89 29.71
CA GLY A 332 46.22 -19.16 29.96
C GLY A 332 46.00 -17.90 30.79
N ALA A 333 47.08 -17.30 31.31
CA ALA A 333 46.99 -16.10 32.14
C ALA A 333 47.98 -15.00 31.74
N ASP A 334 47.51 -13.76 31.70
CA ASP A 334 48.34 -12.56 31.63
C ASP A 334 48.72 -12.13 33.05
N LEU A 335 49.94 -12.45 33.45
CA LEU A 335 50.47 -12.20 34.80
C LEU A 335 51.11 -10.81 34.96
N ARG A 336 51.04 -9.94 33.94
CA ARG A 336 51.57 -8.57 34.05
C ARG A 336 50.76 -7.77 35.09
N SER A 337 51.46 -7.12 36.01
CA SER A 337 50.84 -6.30 37.06
C SER A 337 50.09 -5.11 36.48
N MET A 338 48.97 -4.76 37.12
CA MET A 338 48.24 -3.53 36.86
C MET A 338 49.12 -2.30 37.15
N TYR A 339 48.97 -1.24 36.36
CA TYR A 339 49.50 0.09 36.69
C TYR A 339 48.51 1.20 36.30
N VAL A 340 48.70 2.41 36.84
CA VAL A 340 47.93 3.60 36.45
C VAL A 340 48.79 4.44 35.51
N ASP A 341 48.26 4.79 34.34
CA ASP A 341 48.97 5.61 33.37
C ASP A 341 49.02 7.11 33.74
N GLY A 342 49.80 7.90 32.99
CA GLY A 342 49.94 9.34 33.25
C GLY A 342 48.65 10.16 33.07
N SER A 343 47.56 9.56 32.58
CA SER A 343 46.23 10.18 32.51
C SER A 343 45.30 9.70 33.61
N GLY A 344 45.80 8.93 34.58
CA GLY A 344 45.01 8.40 35.70
C GLY A 344 44.18 7.16 35.35
N ARG A 345 44.42 6.51 34.21
CA ARG A 345 43.66 5.30 33.80
C ARG A 345 44.33 4.04 34.30
N VAL A 346 43.53 3.10 34.80
CA VAL A 346 44.00 1.74 35.13
C VAL A 346 44.37 1.02 33.82
N ARG A 347 45.53 0.36 33.84
CA ARG A 347 46.09 -0.46 32.75
C ARG A 347 46.29 -1.87 33.23
N TRP A 348 45.63 -2.84 32.59
CA TRP A 348 45.73 -4.25 32.96
C TRP A 348 45.56 -5.21 31.76
N GLY A 349 45.53 -6.52 32.00
CA GLY A 349 45.35 -7.53 30.95
C GLY A 349 43.97 -7.47 30.29
N ASN A 350 43.79 -8.18 29.17
CA ASN A 350 42.49 -8.22 28.46
C ASN A 350 41.74 -9.54 28.76
N PRO A 351 40.64 -9.52 29.53
CA PRO A 351 39.90 -10.72 29.94
C PRO A 351 39.17 -11.40 28.79
N TYR A 352 39.00 -10.72 27.64
CA TYR A 352 38.45 -11.34 26.43
C TYR A 352 39.47 -12.24 25.71
N THR A 353 40.74 -12.25 26.15
CA THR A 353 41.83 -13.01 25.50
C THR A 353 42.34 -14.18 26.35
N THR A 354 42.60 -13.91 27.63
CA THR A 354 43.15 -14.84 28.64
C THR A 354 42.62 -14.46 30.02
N PHE A 355 42.90 -15.28 31.03
CA PHE A 355 42.73 -14.90 32.43
C PHE A 355 43.64 -13.72 32.78
N VAL A 356 43.17 -12.78 33.60
CA VAL A 356 43.93 -11.58 33.98
C VAL A 356 44.43 -11.70 35.42
N GLY A 357 45.75 -11.74 35.59
CA GLY A 357 46.45 -11.82 36.87
C GLY A 357 46.48 -13.23 37.48
N ASN A 358 46.70 -13.33 38.78
CA ASN A 358 46.85 -14.59 39.50
C ASN A 358 45.49 -15.11 39.99
N VAL A 359 45.11 -16.33 39.62
CA VAL A 359 43.87 -16.99 40.06
C VAL A 359 43.78 -17.17 41.58
N ASN A 360 44.95 -17.25 42.26
CA ASN A 360 45.06 -17.28 43.73
C ASN A 360 45.25 -15.89 44.36
N GLY A 361 45.07 -14.83 43.57
CA GLY A 361 45.16 -13.45 43.99
C GLY A 361 43.85 -12.90 44.56
N SER A 362 43.69 -11.58 44.43
CA SER A 362 42.55 -10.81 44.90
C SER A 362 42.27 -9.65 43.94
N GLU A 363 41.01 -9.54 43.52
CA GLU A 363 40.50 -8.43 42.72
C GLU A 363 40.63 -7.10 43.47
N SER A 364 40.28 -7.09 44.77
CA SER A 364 40.37 -5.90 45.60
C SER A 364 41.80 -5.37 45.76
N ASN A 365 42.79 -6.26 45.69
CA ASN A 365 44.21 -5.91 45.78
C ASN A 365 44.90 -5.83 44.40
N TYR A 366 44.15 -5.88 43.30
CA TYR A 366 44.68 -5.81 41.92
C TYR A 366 45.75 -6.85 41.58
N THR A 367 45.65 -8.04 42.20
CA THR A 367 46.60 -9.15 41.96
C THR A 367 46.02 -10.23 41.05
N GLY A 368 44.71 -10.24 40.84
CA GLY A 368 43.99 -11.09 39.88
C GLY A 368 42.60 -10.54 39.63
N PHE A 369 42.02 -10.79 38.46
CA PHE A 369 40.68 -10.35 38.09
C PHE A 369 39.81 -11.53 37.69
N GLY A 370 40.09 -12.13 36.53
CA GLY A 370 39.19 -13.11 35.93
C GLY A 370 39.34 -13.22 34.42
N THR A 371 38.38 -13.88 33.79
CA THR A 371 38.27 -14.02 32.32
C THR A 371 36.83 -13.78 31.88
N TYR A 372 36.64 -13.30 30.66
CA TYR A 372 35.32 -13.17 30.06
C TYR A 372 34.96 -14.37 29.18
N TRP A 373 33.78 -14.31 28.55
CA TRP A 373 33.23 -15.46 27.84
C TRP A 373 34.07 -16.00 26.66
N PRO A 374 34.86 -15.24 25.88
CA PRO A 374 35.47 -15.81 24.66
C PRO A 374 36.49 -16.92 24.93
N PRO A 375 37.43 -16.80 25.89
CA PRO A 375 38.34 -17.89 26.24
C PRO A 375 37.62 -19.13 26.76
N LEU A 376 36.57 -18.95 27.57
CA LEU A 376 35.75 -20.06 28.10
C LEU A 376 35.02 -20.80 26.98
N VAL A 377 34.40 -20.07 26.05
CA VAL A 377 33.73 -20.65 24.87
C VAL A 377 34.72 -21.39 23.98
N ARG A 378 35.93 -20.85 23.79
CA ARG A 378 37.00 -21.49 23.01
C ARG A 378 37.37 -22.84 23.63
N VAL A 379 37.64 -22.88 24.94
CA VAL A 379 37.97 -24.12 25.66
C VAL A 379 36.79 -25.10 25.63
N ALA A 380 35.58 -24.67 25.98
CA ALA A 380 34.40 -25.52 25.95
C ALA A 380 34.19 -26.19 24.58
N LYS A 381 34.30 -25.42 23.49
CA LYS A 381 34.20 -25.95 22.11
C LYS A 381 35.34 -26.91 21.75
N ALA A 382 36.56 -26.63 22.19
CA ALA A 382 37.70 -27.52 21.96
C ALA A 382 37.49 -28.91 22.59
N HIS A 383 36.70 -28.98 23.66
CA HIS A 383 36.28 -30.22 24.33
C HIS A 383 34.93 -30.77 23.86
N GLY A 384 34.42 -30.30 22.72
CA GLY A 384 33.21 -30.85 22.08
C GLY A 384 31.90 -30.28 22.59
N ALA A 385 31.92 -29.25 23.44
CA ALA A 385 30.68 -28.63 23.92
C ALA A 385 29.93 -27.93 22.79
N ARG A 386 28.61 -28.17 22.74
CA ARG A 386 27.70 -27.45 21.86
C ARG A 386 27.21 -26.19 22.57
N ILE A 387 27.68 -25.04 22.11
CA ILE A 387 27.28 -23.72 22.61
C ILE A 387 26.21 -23.13 21.69
N LEU A 388 25.04 -22.79 22.22
CA LEU A 388 23.90 -22.28 21.45
C LEU A 388 23.97 -20.76 21.20
N ALA A 389 24.50 -20.02 22.18
CA ALA A 389 24.68 -18.57 22.11
C ALA A 389 25.73 -18.14 23.14
N TYR A 390 26.39 -17.02 22.90
CA TYR A 390 27.33 -16.40 23.85
C TYR A 390 27.48 -14.91 23.58
N GLY A 391 27.99 -14.17 24.56
CA GLY A 391 28.18 -12.73 24.49
C GLY A 391 26.95 -11.96 25.00
N SER A 392 26.69 -10.79 24.40
CA SER A 392 25.67 -9.89 24.92
C SER A 392 24.24 -10.43 24.74
N MET A 393 23.47 -10.56 25.83
CA MET A 393 22.04 -10.92 25.76
C MET A 393 21.23 -10.36 26.92
N SER A 394 19.90 -10.32 26.76
CA SER A 394 18.97 -9.87 27.81
C SER A 394 18.74 -10.96 28.88
N ALA A 395 18.39 -10.55 30.10
CA ALA A 395 17.99 -11.49 31.16
C ALA A 395 16.77 -12.35 30.72
N ALA A 396 15.83 -11.77 29.97
CA ALA A 396 14.71 -12.52 29.39
C ALA A 396 15.17 -13.65 28.45
N THR A 397 16.26 -13.46 27.70
CA THR A 397 16.84 -14.51 26.87
C THR A 397 17.40 -15.64 27.74
N ILE A 398 18.08 -15.31 28.83
CA ILE A 398 18.56 -16.30 29.81
C ILE A 398 17.38 -17.10 30.35
N TYR A 399 16.28 -16.43 30.73
CA TYR A 399 15.10 -17.12 31.25
C TYR A 399 14.51 -18.09 30.22
N ALA A 400 14.37 -17.67 28.97
CA ALA A 400 13.86 -18.51 27.90
C ALA A 400 14.74 -19.75 27.66
N ARG A 401 16.07 -19.57 27.65
CA ARG A 401 17.02 -20.68 27.47
C ARG A 401 16.96 -21.69 28.61
N VAL A 402 16.85 -21.20 29.85
CA VAL A 402 16.76 -22.08 31.01
C VAL A 402 15.43 -22.86 31.02
N ILE A 403 14.32 -22.21 30.64
CA ILE A 403 13.02 -22.88 30.45
C ILE A 403 13.12 -23.94 29.34
N ALA A 404 13.87 -23.66 28.27
CA ALA A 404 14.13 -24.62 27.20
C ALA A 404 15.11 -25.76 27.59
N GLY A 405 15.58 -25.81 28.84
CA GLY A 405 16.46 -26.87 29.34
C GLY A 405 17.96 -26.58 29.22
N HIS A 406 18.35 -25.37 28.81
CA HIS A 406 19.75 -25.02 28.52
C HIS A 406 20.38 -24.22 29.67
N PRO A 407 21.42 -24.73 30.36
CA PRO A 407 22.06 -23.99 31.44
C PRO A 407 22.85 -22.81 30.90
N VAL A 408 22.85 -21.72 31.67
CA VAL A 408 23.45 -20.46 31.24
C VAL A 408 24.49 -19.98 32.24
N VAL A 409 25.73 -19.82 31.79
CA VAL A 409 26.77 -19.14 32.57
C VAL A 409 26.57 -17.64 32.41
N ALA A 410 26.32 -16.91 33.50
CA ALA A 410 25.97 -15.49 33.49
C ALA A 410 26.95 -14.68 34.36
N PHE A 411 27.44 -13.58 33.79
CA PHE A 411 28.33 -12.63 34.45
C PHE A 411 27.50 -11.57 35.16
N ALA A 412 27.67 -11.44 36.47
CA ALA A 412 26.89 -10.52 37.29
C ALA A 412 27.70 -10.01 38.48
N THR A 413 27.11 -9.15 39.31
CA THR A 413 27.73 -8.69 40.54
C THR A 413 27.59 -9.73 41.66
N TRP A 414 28.56 -9.76 42.56
CA TRP A 414 28.54 -10.66 43.72
C TRP A 414 27.33 -10.44 44.64
N ASP A 415 26.91 -9.19 44.82
CA ASP A 415 25.87 -8.78 45.77
C ASP A 415 24.47 -8.67 45.14
N TRP A 416 24.32 -9.00 43.85
CA TRP A 416 23.08 -8.88 43.08
C TRP A 416 22.51 -7.45 43.03
N ALA A 417 23.37 -6.45 43.15
CA ALA A 417 23.01 -5.04 43.00
C ALA A 417 23.64 -4.44 41.74
N TRP A 418 22.99 -3.40 41.22
CA TRP A 418 23.57 -2.58 40.16
C TRP A 418 24.69 -1.72 40.72
N HIS A 419 25.80 -1.59 39.98
CA HIS A 419 26.93 -0.76 40.36
C HIS A 419 27.47 0.02 39.17
N PRO A 420 27.89 1.29 39.34
CA PRO A 420 28.47 2.04 38.24
C PRO A 420 29.77 1.39 37.75
N ARG A 421 29.87 1.22 36.43
CA ARG A 421 31.10 0.76 35.77
C ARG A 421 32.26 1.73 35.99
N ARG A 422 33.45 1.14 36.10
CA ARG A 422 34.77 1.75 36.26
C ARG A 422 35.73 1.14 35.25
N ASP A 423 35.39 1.23 33.98
CA ASP A 423 36.16 0.59 32.91
C ASP A 423 37.65 0.94 32.97
N TYR A 424 38.49 -0.06 32.67
CA TYR A 424 39.93 0.15 32.53
C TYR A 424 40.37 -0.03 31.07
N LEU A 425 41.55 0.48 30.75
CA LEU A 425 42.12 0.39 29.41
C LEU A 425 43.17 -0.71 29.40
N SER A 426 42.90 -1.82 28.70
CA SER A 426 43.81 -2.96 28.67
C SER A 426 45.14 -2.63 27.98
N PHE A 427 46.16 -3.48 28.17
CA PHE A 427 47.49 -3.27 27.60
C PHE A 427 47.49 -3.16 26.06
N ASP A 428 46.58 -3.83 25.38
CA ASP A 428 46.33 -3.78 23.93
C ASP A 428 45.43 -2.60 23.49
N GLY A 429 44.98 -1.76 24.42
CA GLY A 429 44.26 -0.52 24.13
C GLY A 429 42.74 -0.66 24.01
N GLN A 430 42.15 -1.77 24.47
CA GLN A 430 40.71 -1.99 24.53
C GLN A 430 40.12 -1.46 25.85
N TRP A 431 38.94 -0.82 25.79
CA TRP A 431 38.19 -0.50 27.00
C TRP A 431 37.49 -1.77 27.52
N ILE A 432 37.79 -2.12 28.75
CA ILE A 432 37.26 -3.31 29.41
C ILE A 432 36.17 -2.89 30.39
N PRO A 433 34.93 -3.38 30.23
CA PRO A 433 33.92 -3.30 31.27
C PRO A 433 34.50 -3.75 32.60
N TRP A 434 34.39 -2.93 33.64
CA TRP A 434 34.89 -3.35 34.94
C TRP A 434 34.09 -2.68 36.05
N ILE A 435 33.81 -3.39 37.13
CA ILE A 435 32.98 -2.91 38.26
C ILE A 435 33.78 -2.95 39.59
N GLY A 436 34.96 -3.58 39.56
CA GLY A 436 35.89 -3.61 40.68
C GLY A 436 36.60 -2.27 40.95
N PRO A 437 37.50 -2.22 41.94
CA PRO A 437 37.85 -3.32 42.86
C PRO A 437 36.88 -3.41 44.05
N VAL A 438 35.93 -2.46 44.14
CA VAL A 438 35.05 -2.24 45.30
C VAL A 438 33.84 -3.17 45.26
N HIS A 439 33.33 -3.45 44.06
CA HIS A 439 32.20 -4.33 43.83
C HIS A 439 32.71 -5.51 43.01
N ALA A 440 32.82 -6.69 43.63
CA ALA A 440 33.41 -7.86 42.99
C ALA A 440 32.51 -8.36 41.86
N SER A 441 33.12 -8.56 40.68
CA SER A 441 32.47 -9.32 39.62
C SER A 441 32.35 -10.79 40.04
N HIS A 442 31.28 -11.46 39.60
CA HIS A 442 31.06 -12.87 39.90
C HIS A 442 30.37 -13.58 38.74
N VAL A 443 30.51 -14.89 38.67
CA VAL A 443 29.92 -15.70 37.60
C VAL A 443 29.17 -16.88 38.17
N TYR A 444 27.98 -17.09 37.61
CA TYR A 444 27.00 -18.05 38.10
C TYR A 444 26.58 -18.98 36.98
N THR A 445 26.20 -20.21 37.30
CA THR A 445 25.42 -21.04 36.37
C THR A 445 23.95 -20.95 36.72
N VAL A 446 23.15 -20.37 35.85
CA VAL A 446 21.70 -20.34 35.97
C VAL A 446 21.15 -21.70 35.53
N VAL A 447 20.46 -22.37 36.46
CA VAL A 447 19.97 -23.74 36.29
C VAL A 447 18.47 -23.87 36.51
N GLY A 448 17.78 -22.79 36.87
CA GLY A 448 16.33 -22.81 36.97
C GLY A 448 15.71 -21.42 36.95
N VAL A 449 14.44 -21.36 36.58
CA VAL A 449 13.64 -20.14 36.48
C VAL A 449 12.26 -20.45 37.02
N GLY A 450 11.77 -19.59 37.90
CA GLY A 450 10.36 -19.54 38.30
C GLY A 450 9.71 -18.23 37.85
N PRO A 451 8.43 -18.01 38.22
CA PRO A 451 7.70 -16.82 37.79
C PRO A 451 8.40 -15.50 38.15
N ASN A 452 8.90 -15.40 39.38
CA ASN A 452 9.53 -14.19 39.93
C ASN A 452 10.97 -14.40 40.43
N ARG A 453 11.56 -15.57 40.16
CA ARG A 453 12.85 -15.97 40.73
C ARG A 453 13.71 -16.78 39.76
N VAL A 454 15.00 -16.82 40.03
CA VAL A 454 16.04 -17.52 39.26
C VAL A 454 16.83 -18.41 40.22
N LEU A 455 17.09 -19.65 39.84
CA LEU A 455 17.93 -20.60 40.58
C LEU A 455 19.33 -20.55 40.00
N VAL A 456 20.29 -20.21 40.84
CA VAL A 456 21.69 -20.07 40.48
C VAL A 456 22.52 -21.07 41.25
N ASN A 457 23.48 -21.67 40.56
CA ASN A 457 24.63 -22.30 41.18
C ASN A 457 25.71 -21.24 41.33
N ASP A 458 25.93 -20.80 42.56
CA ASP A 458 27.02 -19.91 42.92
C ASP A 458 28.22 -20.75 43.37
N PRO A 459 29.36 -20.67 42.67
CA PRO A 459 30.52 -21.51 42.97
C PRO A 459 31.16 -21.22 44.34
N ILE A 460 30.73 -20.19 45.07
CA ILE A 460 31.17 -19.91 46.44
C ILE A 460 30.07 -20.23 47.45
N ARG A 461 28.84 -19.77 47.20
CA ARG A 461 27.76 -19.80 48.21
C ARG A 461 26.84 -21.03 48.14
N GLY A 462 26.96 -21.87 47.12
CA GLY A 462 26.03 -22.99 46.93
C GLY A 462 24.90 -22.65 45.95
N GLN A 463 23.91 -23.55 45.87
CA GLN A 463 22.73 -23.34 45.04
C GLN A 463 21.63 -22.62 45.81
N TYR A 464 21.06 -21.54 45.25
CA TYR A 464 19.96 -20.81 45.86
C TYR A 464 19.09 -20.05 44.84
N TRP A 465 17.89 -19.68 45.28
CA TRP A 465 16.97 -18.85 44.52
C TRP A 465 17.17 -17.35 44.83
N ILE A 466 17.14 -16.51 43.81
CA ILE A 466 17.10 -15.04 43.91
C ILE A 466 15.92 -14.50 43.14
N THR A 467 15.49 -13.27 43.44
CA THR A 467 14.43 -12.61 42.67
C THR A 467 14.94 -12.23 41.27
N LYS A 468 14.06 -12.23 40.27
CA LYS A 468 14.39 -11.75 38.92
C LYS A 468 14.89 -10.30 38.94
N THR A 469 14.31 -9.45 39.79
CA THR A 469 14.76 -8.06 40.00
C THR A 469 16.21 -7.98 40.48
N ALA A 470 16.61 -8.81 41.45
CA ALA A 470 17.99 -8.84 41.93
C ALA A 470 18.95 -9.38 40.86
N PHE A 471 18.55 -10.45 40.16
CA PHE A 471 19.32 -10.97 39.03
C PHE A 471 19.52 -9.90 37.95
N GLU A 472 18.46 -9.23 37.53
CA GLU A 472 18.50 -8.18 36.51
C GLU A 472 19.36 -6.99 36.95
N ALA A 473 19.27 -6.57 38.21
CA ALA A 473 20.11 -5.51 38.76
C ALA A 473 21.60 -5.88 38.67
N GLY A 474 21.98 -7.06 39.18
CA GLY A 474 23.38 -7.49 39.17
C GLY A 474 23.93 -7.87 37.79
N TYR A 475 23.07 -8.28 36.85
CA TYR A 475 23.46 -8.67 35.49
C TYR A 475 23.57 -7.48 34.52
N SER A 476 22.88 -6.36 34.80
CA SER A 476 22.62 -5.29 33.84
C SER A 476 23.86 -4.58 33.26
N ASP A 477 24.97 -4.52 33.98
CA ASP A 477 26.19 -3.84 33.51
C ASP A 477 27.10 -4.72 32.64
N PHE A 478 27.02 -6.04 32.83
CA PHE A 478 27.75 -7.02 32.03
C PHE A 478 26.96 -7.36 30.77
N ARG A 479 25.72 -7.83 30.97
CA ARG A 479 24.87 -8.42 29.93
C ARG A 479 25.55 -9.54 29.16
N GLU A 480 26.53 -10.21 29.75
CA GLU A 480 27.30 -11.27 29.10
C GLU A 480 26.91 -12.65 29.64
N ALA A 481 26.68 -13.59 28.75
CA ALA A 481 26.37 -14.96 29.13
C ALA A 481 26.83 -15.98 28.08
N ILE A 482 26.83 -17.26 28.46
CA ILE A 482 27.10 -18.42 27.59
C ILE A 482 25.96 -19.42 27.78
N VAL A 483 25.34 -19.87 26.69
CA VAL A 483 24.23 -20.82 26.68
C VAL A 483 24.72 -22.17 26.18
N PHE A 484 24.64 -23.18 27.05
CA PHE A 484 25.04 -24.55 26.74
C PHE A 484 23.82 -25.34 26.26
N ALA A 485 23.98 -26.09 25.17
CA ALA A 485 22.93 -26.95 24.62
C ALA A 485 22.50 -28.05 25.57
#